data_AF-A0A937MFW4-F1
#
_entry.id   AF-A0A937MFW4-F1
#
_cell.length_a   1.000
_cell.length_b   1.000
_cell.length_c   1.000
_cell.angle_alpha   90.00
_cell.angle_beta   90.00
_cell.angle_gamma   90.00
#
_symmetry.space_group_name_H-M   'P 1'
#
loop_
_entity.id
_entity.type
_entity.pdbx_description
1 polymer ?
#
loop_
_entity_poly.entity_id
_entity_poly.type
_entity_poly.pdbx_seq_one_letter_code
_entity_poly.pdbx_strand_id
1 'polypeptide(L)'
;ENGIYEGCNKAFENFSGTTKEQILGKTIRDFMPPEVANAQENMDKALIRQGGFQTYESKVPSANGSRQDVIYHKALRTKSDGSIGGLIGTILDISDRKRMEIALRDSEERFRNIAESASDWFWETDVQHRLSYLSDRVKEILGVAPETVLGKTRLELVGKDQIAEDPEKWERHMEALRQHQPFRDLIYIFNTNDGNRRQISVNGVPVFDDDGAFCGYRGTGTDISEQVRVEDALRESEERHRNFAADVAHELRTPLAVLRTHLDNLNDSKEVQSLRVDAENMSRLVAQLLAMTRIETFTTDEDLDDVDLGEVCRNVATLIAPLAIKEHRSIEVTGGKVPVLIRGNAASLEQAVRNLVENAIRYSARGTVISLKVSNKKVPCIKVIDRGRGVALEQREKIFQRFKRSDRRGGGAGLGLSIVRRTIKNHNGIIEIEDTPGGGATFILSFPPTNG
;
A
#
# COMPACT_ATOMS: atom_id res chain seq x y z
N GLU A 1 50.31 45.34 -31.42
CA GLU A 1 51.17 44.89 -30.30
C GLU A 1 50.64 45.28 -28.92
N ASN A 2 49.95 46.41 -28.75
CA ASN A 2 49.55 46.90 -27.42
C ASN A 2 48.16 46.44 -26.89
N GLY A 3 47.48 45.50 -27.57
CA GLY A 3 46.17 44.98 -27.12
C GLY A 3 45.03 46.01 -27.14
N ILE A 4 45.15 47.04 -27.98
CA ILE A 4 44.18 48.13 -28.08
C ILE A 4 42.99 47.70 -28.95
N TYR A 5 41.78 47.99 -28.48
CA TYR A 5 40.56 47.74 -29.24
C TYR A 5 40.40 48.77 -30.36
N GLU A 6 40.38 48.29 -31.61
CA GLU A 6 40.16 49.09 -32.81
C GLU A 6 38.69 49.09 -33.28
N GLY A 7 37.88 48.18 -32.73
CA GLY A 7 36.48 48.03 -33.12
C GLY A 7 35.73 47.07 -32.21
N CYS A 8 34.44 47.36 -32.02
CA CYS A 8 33.45 46.46 -31.45
C CYS A 8 32.08 46.69 -32.12
N ASN A 9 31.19 45.71 -31.99
CA ASN A 9 29.81 45.80 -32.45
C ASN A 9 28.86 46.13 -31.29
N LYS A 10 27.59 46.43 -31.62
CA LYS A 10 26.59 46.80 -30.61
C LYS A 10 26.31 45.70 -29.58
N ALA A 11 26.40 44.43 -30.01
CA ALA A 11 26.23 43.30 -29.11
C ALA A 11 27.31 43.26 -28.02
N PHE A 12 28.57 43.57 -28.36
CA PHE A 12 29.66 43.65 -27.38
C PHE A 12 29.50 44.84 -26.42
N GLU A 13 28.98 45.98 -26.88
CA GLU A 13 28.65 47.11 -25.99
C GLU A 13 27.58 46.72 -24.96
N ASN A 14 26.52 46.06 -25.41
CA ASN A 14 25.44 45.59 -24.53
C ASN A 14 25.94 44.55 -23.52
N PHE A 15 26.82 43.65 -23.97
CA PHE A 15 27.40 42.61 -23.13
C PHE A 15 28.33 43.19 -22.04
N SER A 16 29.26 44.06 -22.43
CA SER A 16 30.25 44.67 -21.54
C SER A 16 29.70 45.81 -20.69
N GLY A 17 28.52 46.35 -21.04
CA GLY A 17 27.95 47.53 -20.41
C GLY A 17 28.72 48.81 -20.68
N THR A 18 29.67 48.78 -21.62
CA THR A 18 30.57 49.89 -21.95
C THR A 18 30.31 50.30 -23.39
N THR A 19 30.20 51.61 -23.64
CA THR A 19 29.94 52.12 -25.00
C THR A 19 31.15 51.93 -25.92
N LYS A 20 30.93 51.85 -27.22
CA LYS A 20 32.00 51.71 -28.21
C LYS A 20 33.03 52.84 -28.08
N GLU A 21 32.59 54.06 -27.87
CA GLU A 21 33.44 55.24 -27.71
C GLU A 21 34.37 55.12 -26.50
N GLN A 22 33.92 54.45 -25.44
CA GLN A 22 34.72 54.18 -24.25
C GLN A 22 35.68 52.99 -24.42
N ILE A 23 35.39 52.06 -25.33
CA ILE A 23 36.22 50.88 -25.64
C ILE A 23 37.32 51.20 -26.64
N LEU A 24 37.02 52.02 -27.66
CA LEU A 24 37.97 52.33 -28.73
C LEU A 24 39.23 53.02 -28.19
N GLY A 25 40.40 52.55 -28.61
CA GLY A 25 41.68 53.10 -28.16
C GLY A 25 42.09 52.67 -26.75
N LYS A 26 41.28 51.86 -26.06
CA LYS A 26 41.57 51.28 -24.75
C LYS A 26 42.02 49.83 -24.84
N THR A 27 42.60 49.33 -23.76
CA THR A 27 42.94 47.93 -23.52
C THR A 27 41.86 47.25 -22.69
N ILE A 28 41.83 45.93 -22.67
CA ILE A 28 40.83 45.20 -21.85
C ILE A 28 40.93 45.54 -20.35
N ARG A 29 42.10 45.97 -19.86
CA ARG A 29 42.31 46.39 -18.47
C ARG A 29 41.55 47.66 -18.08
N ASP A 30 41.22 48.49 -19.06
CA ASP A 30 40.58 49.79 -18.81
C ASP A 30 39.09 49.65 -18.48
N PHE A 31 38.45 48.54 -18.85
CA PHE A 31 37.01 48.35 -18.70
C PHE A 31 36.57 46.96 -18.22
N MET A 32 37.49 46.01 -18.01
CA MET A 32 37.22 44.71 -17.39
C MET A 32 38.04 44.51 -16.11
N PRO A 33 37.55 43.69 -15.15
CA PRO A 33 38.30 43.42 -13.93
C PRO A 33 39.68 42.81 -14.18
N PRO A 34 40.69 43.10 -13.33
CA PRO A 34 42.08 42.68 -13.54
C PRO A 34 42.25 41.17 -13.75
N GLU A 35 41.47 40.35 -13.05
CA GLU A 35 41.51 38.89 -13.19
C GLU A 35 41.13 38.43 -14.61
N VAL A 36 40.03 38.99 -15.14
CA VAL A 36 39.53 38.68 -16.49
C VAL A 36 40.49 39.24 -17.55
N ALA A 37 40.94 40.47 -17.37
CA ALA A 37 41.89 41.12 -18.26
C ALA A 37 43.21 40.33 -18.36
N ASN A 38 43.78 39.92 -17.23
CA ASN A 38 45.01 39.11 -17.18
C ASN A 38 44.84 37.77 -17.91
N ALA A 39 43.74 37.06 -17.64
CA ALA A 39 43.48 35.77 -18.28
C ALA A 39 43.36 35.90 -19.80
N GLN A 40 42.59 36.87 -20.28
CA GLN A 40 42.41 37.09 -21.71
C GLN A 40 43.69 37.55 -22.41
N GLU A 41 44.45 38.47 -21.82
CA GLU A 41 45.73 38.89 -22.39
C GLU A 41 46.73 37.75 -22.51
N ASN A 42 46.76 36.84 -21.53
CA ASN A 42 47.63 35.66 -21.60
C ASN A 42 47.23 34.74 -22.75
N MET A 43 45.93 34.49 -22.94
CA MET A 43 45.42 33.71 -24.07
C MET A 43 45.66 34.41 -25.41
N ASP A 44 45.48 35.73 -25.48
CA ASP A 44 45.72 36.52 -26.69
C ASP A 44 47.19 36.52 -27.08
N LYS A 45 48.11 36.65 -26.11
CA LYS A 45 49.56 36.50 -26.34
C LYS A 45 49.92 35.10 -26.81
N ALA A 46 49.30 34.06 -26.26
CA ALA A 46 49.51 32.67 -26.69
C ALA A 46 49.07 32.48 -28.15
N LEU A 47 47.88 32.95 -28.52
CA LEU A 47 47.37 32.89 -29.89
C LEU A 47 48.28 33.63 -30.88
N ILE A 48 48.78 34.82 -30.52
CA ILE A 48 49.71 35.58 -31.37
C ILE A 48 51.01 34.82 -31.61
N ARG A 49 51.54 34.13 -30.59
CA ARG A 49 52.76 33.31 -30.73
C ARG A 49 52.54 32.05 -31.55
N GLN A 50 51.40 31.38 -31.34
CA GLN A 50 51.12 30.08 -31.93
C GLN A 50 50.61 30.16 -33.37
N GLY A 51 49.87 31.22 -33.72
CA GLY A 51 49.17 31.30 -35.00
C GLY A 51 47.75 30.71 -34.95
N GLY A 52 46.92 31.04 -35.96
CA GLY A 52 45.62 30.40 -36.18
C GLY A 52 44.44 30.99 -35.42
N PHE A 53 43.65 30.12 -34.79
CA PHE A 53 42.45 30.47 -34.03
C PHE A 53 42.42 29.72 -32.69
N GLN A 54 41.69 30.27 -31.72
CA GLN A 54 41.42 29.65 -30.42
C GLN A 54 39.93 29.74 -30.07
N THR A 55 39.44 28.72 -29.38
CA THR A 55 38.10 28.67 -28.81
C THR A 55 38.20 28.23 -27.36
N TYR A 56 37.58 28.96 -26.44
CA TYR A 56 37.57 28.59 -25.02
C TYR A 56 36.36 29.17 -24.27
N GLU A 57 35.93 28.47 -23.23
CA GLU A 57 34.87 28.96 -22.34
C GLU A 57 35.46 29.70 -21.13
N SER A 58 34.73 30.69 -20.61
CA SER A 58 35.12 31.42 -19.41
C SER A 58 33.89 31.95 -18.67
N LYS A 59 34.09 32.37 -17.42
CA LYS A 59 33.08 33.10 -16.64
C LYS A 59 33.50 34.54 -16.51
N VAL A 60 32.69 35.45 -17.05
CA VAL A 60 32.99 36.88 -17.00
C VAL A 60 31.84 37.65 -16.36
N PRO A 61 32.13 38.76 -15.67
CA PRO A 61 31.10 39.63 -15.15
C PRO A 61 30.37 40.32 -16.29
N SER A 62 29.05 40.36 -16.18
CA SER A 62 28.15 41.10 -17.05
C SER A 62 27.95 42.53 -16.52
N ALA A 63 27.43 43.41 -17.37
CA ALA A 63 27.05 44.79 -17.02
C ALA A 63 26.09 44.88 -15.82
N ASN A 64 25.29 43.84 -15.57
CA ASN A 64 24.33 43.76 -14.46
C ASN A 64 24.91 43.18 -13.15
N GLY A 65 26.22 42.94 -13.09
CA GLY A 65 26.91 42.39 -11.91
C GLY A 65 26.81 40.87 -11.74
N SER A 66 26.05 40.15 -12.58
CA SER A 66 26.03 38.68 -12.60
C SER A 66 27.26 38.12 -13.34
N ARG A 67 27.62 36.85 -13.08
CA ARG A 67 28.64 36.13 -13.87
C ARG A 67 27.94 35.36 -14.99
N GLN A 68 28.33 35.62 -16.23
CA GLN A 68 27.86 34.90 -17.41
C GLN A 68 28.90 33.87 -17.85
N ASP A 69 28.43 32.67 -18.18
CA ASP A 69 29.22 31.69 -18.89
C ASP A 69 29.28 32.10 -20.37
N VAL A 70 30.48 32.27 -20.90
CA VAL A 70 30.70 32.69 -22.27
C VAL A 70 31.65 31.75 -22.99
N ILE A 71 31.50 31.65 -24.31
CA ILE A 71 32.49 31.05 -25.19
C ILE A 71 33.13 32.16 -26.05
N TYR A 72 34.46 32.19 -26.07
CA TYR A 72 35.25 33.06 -26.92
C TYR A 72 35.70 32.28 -28.15
N HIS A 73 35.54 32.89 -29.32
CA HIS A 73 36.25 32.48 -30.53
C HIS A 73 37.16 33.63 -30.94
N LYS A 74 38.47 33.42 -31.03
CA LYS A 74 39.42 34.46 -31.45
C LYS A 74 40.34 33.92 -32.55
N ALA A 75 40.66 34.75 -33.53
CA ALA A 75 41.56 34.43 -34.63
C ALA A 75 42.50 35.60 -34.93
N LEU A 76 43.64 35.30 -35.54
CA LEU A 76 44.55 36.33 -36.03
C LEU A 76 44.00 36.99 -37.29
N ARG A 77 44.01 38.32 -37.30
CA ARG A 77 43.78 39.12 -38.50
C ARG A 77 45.13 39.41 -39.13
N THR A 78 45.36 38.96 -40.36
CA THR A 78 46.57 39.27 -41.13
C THR A 78 46.37 40.51 -42.00
N LYS A 79 47.46 41.24 -42.25
CA LYS A 79 47.49 42.33 -43.25
C LYS A 79 47.75 41.76 -44.64
N SER A 80 47.58 42.59 -45.67
CA SER A 80 47.84 42.24 -47.07
C SER A 80 49.28 41.81 -47.36
N ASP A 81 50.23 42.23 -46.53
CA ASP A 81 51.66 41.86 -46.62
C ASP A 81 52.01 40.56 -45.85
N GLY A 82 51.01 39.88 -45.28
CA GLY A 82 51.19 38.64 -44.51
C GLY A 82 51.61 38.87 -43.05
N SER A 83 51.85 40.10 -42.62
CA SER A 83 52.14 40.42 -41.21
C SER A 83 50.88 40.38 -40.34
N ILE A 84 51.06 40.22 -39.02
CA ILE A 84 49.93 40.19 -38.07
C ILE A 84 49.33 41.60 -37.93
N GLY A 85 48.08 41.75 -38.34
CA GLY A 85 47.29 42.97 -38.26
C GLY A 85 46.44 43.10 -36.99
N GLY A 86 46.37 42.08 -36.14
CA GLY A 86 45.66 42.11 -34.86
C GLY A 86 44.91 40.82 -34.55
N LEU A 87 43.96 40.91 -33.62
CA LEU A 87 43.04 39.83 -33.27
C LEU A 87 41.62 40.24 -33.62
N ILE A 88 40.83 39.27 -34.09
CA ILE A 88 39.38 39.40 -34.18
C ILE A 88 38.76 38.31 -33.32
N GLY A 89 37.69 38.63 -32.60
CA GLY A 89 37.02 37.63 -31.79
C GLY A 89 35.54 37.91 -31.58
N THR A 90 34.82 36.83 -31.30
CA THR A 90 33.43 36.86 -30.88
C THR A 90 33.33 36.30 -29.47
N ILE A 91 32.32 36.77 -28.76
CA ILE A 91 31.92 36.30 -27.44
C ILE A 91 30.44 35.95 -27.50
N LEU A 92 30.09 34.75 -27.07
CA LEU A 92 28.72 34.27 -27.05
C LEU A 92 28.35 33.86 -25.62
N ASP A 93 27.23 34.36 -25.11
CA ASP A 93 26.66 33.92 -23.84
C ASP A 93 26.08 32.51 -24.02
N ILE A 94 26.57 31.58 -23.21
CA ILE A 94 26.15 30.16 -23.17
C ILE A 94 25.51 29.80 -21.83
N SER A 95 25.16 30.79 -21.02
CA SER A 95 24.61 30.58 -19.67
C SER A 95 23.30 29.81 -19.70
N ASP A 96 22.39 30.11 -20.63
CA ASP A 96 21.13 29.38 -20.80
C ASP A 96 21.38 27.92 -21.19
N ARG A 97 22.25 27.68 -22.17
CA ARG A 97 22.63 26.34 -22.60
C ARG A 97 23.16 25.50 -21.43
N LYS A 98 24.11 26.05 -20.66
CA LYS A 98 24.68 25.35 -19.50
C LYS A 98 23.66 25.10 -18.39
N ARG A 99 22.76 26.06 -18.13
CA ARG A 99 21.67 25.86 -17.16
C ARG A 99 20.75 24.71 -17.56
N MET A 100 20.39 24.63 -18.84
CA MET A 100 19.58 23.53 -19.37
C MET A 100 20.31 22.19 -19.28
N GLU A 101 21.59 22.14 -19.65
CA GLU A 101 22.41 20.92 -19.55
C GLU A 101 22.55 20.43 -18.10
N ILE A 102 22.79 21.34 -17.16
CA ILE A 102 22.86 21.01 -15.73
C ILE A 102 21.50 20.54 -15.21
N ALA A 103 20.41 21.26 -15.53
CA ALA A 103 19.07 20.87 -15.09
C ALA A 103 18.64 19.51 -15.65
N LEU A 104 18.97 19.23 -16.91
CA LEU A 104 18.73 17.92 -17.52
C LEU A 104 19.52 16.83 -16.79
N ARG A 105 20.82 17.05 -16.59
CA ARG A 105 21.69 16.11 -15.87
C ARG A 105 21.21 15.85 -14.44
N ASP A 106 20.85 16.90 -13.70
CA ASP A 106 20.33 16.77 -12.33
C ASP A 106 19.00 16.01 -12.32
N SER A 107 18.14 16.21 -13.32
CA SER A 107 16.89 15.47 -13.47
C SER A 107 17.14 13.99 -13.79
N GLU A 108 18.09 13.69 -14.68
CA GLU A 108 18.49 12.31 -15.01
C GLU A 108 19.11 11.59 -13.80
N GLU A 109 20.04 12.25 -13.08
CA GLU A 109 20.65 11.72 -11.86
C GLU A 109 19.59 11.51 -10.76
N ARG A 110 18.65 12.46 -10.59
CA ARG A 110 17.54 12.31 -9.63
C ARG A 110 16.63 11.14 -9.98
N PHE A 111 16.25 10.98 -11.24
CA PHE A 111 15.41 9.86 -11.69
C PHE A 111 16.12 8.52 -11.47
N ARG A 112 17.42 8.45 -11.80
CA ARG A 112 18.26 7.27 -11.55
C ARG A 112 18.32 6.92 -10.06
N ASN A 113 18.59 7.90 -9.19
CA ASN A 113 18.69 7.68 -7.74
C ASN A 113 17.36 7.20 -7.12
N ILE A 114 16.22 7.74 -7.58
CA ILE A 114 14.89 7.29 -7.10
C ILE A 114 14.69 5.81 -7.43
N ALA A 115 15.01 5.41 -8.65
CA ALA A 115 14.91 4.02 -9.06
C ALA A 115 15.84 3.09 -8.29
N GLU A 116 17.09 3.50 -8.09
CA GLU A 116 18.07 2.76 -7.31
C GLU A 116 17.64 2.61 -5.84
N SER A 117 16.87 3.55 -5.29
CA SER A 117 16.36 3.45 -3.93
C SER A 117 15.15 2.52 -3.77
N ALA A 118 14.39 2.28 -4.85
CA ALA A 118 13.16 1.50 -4.82
C ALA A 118 13.37 -0.04 -4.88
N SER A 119 14.60 -0.52 -4.99
CA SER A 119 14.93 -1.94 -5.25
C SER A 119 14.31 -2.51 -6.53
N ASP A 120 13.95 -1.63 -7.46
CA ASP A 120 13.38 -1.99 -8.75
C ASP A 120 14.44 -1.98 -9.85
N TRP A 121 14.22 -2.75 -10.92
CA TRP A 121 14.93 -2.58 -12.18
C TRP A 121 14.02 -1.92 -13.22
N PHE A 122 14.62 -1.17 -14.14
CA PHE A 122 13.92 -0.66 -15.31
C PHE A 122 13.99 -1.63 -16.45
N TRP A 123 12.94 -1.63 -17.26
CA TRP A 123 12.86 -2.38 -18.49
C TRP A 123 12.15 -1.56 -19.57
N GLU A 124 12.51 -1.79 -20.82
CA GLU A 124 11.78 -1.30 -21.98
C GLU A 124 11.54 -2.43 -22.98
N THR A 125 10.54 -2.27 -23.84
CA THR A 125 10.29 -3.14 -24.98
C THR A 125 10.25 -2.37 -26.29
N ASP A 126 10.48 -3.06 -27.39
CA ASP A 126 10.15 -2.58 -28.73
C ASP A 126 8.64 -2.68 -29.02
N VAL A 127 8.28 -2.33 -30.26
CA VAL A 127 6.89 -2.37 -30.77
C VAL A 127 6.34 -3.80 -30.92
N GLN A 128 7.19 -4.82 -30.89
CA GLN A 128 6.80 -6.24 -30.85
C GLN A 128 6.78 -6.79 -29.41
N HIS A 129 6.87 -5.92 -28.40
CA HIS A 129 6.91 -6.25 -26.98
C HIS A 129 8.11 -7.12 -26.57
N ARG A 130 9.19 -7.10 -27.36
CA ARG A 130 10.45 -7.75 -27.01
C ARG A 130 11.28 -6.81 -26.16
N LEU A 131 11.91 -7.33 -25.11
CA LEU A 131 12.74 -6.51 -24.21
C LEU A 131 13.90 -5.87 -24.98
N SER A 132 13.92 -4.53 -25.03
CA SER A 132 14.92 -3.73 -25.74
C SER A 132 15.97 -3.14 -24.80
N TYR A 133 15.61 -2.94 -23.54
CA TYR A 133 16.50 -2.41 -22.51
C TYR A 133 16.16 -3.01 -21.14
N LEU A 134 17.20 -3.20 -20.32
CA LEU A 134 17.13 -3.53 -18.90
C LEU A 134 18.23 -2.77 -18.16
N SER A 135 17.91 -2.16 -17.03
CA SER A 135 18.93 -1.55 -16.18
C SER A 135 19.84 -2.61 -15.56
N ASP A 136 21.12 -2.29 -15.36
CA ASP A 136 22.15 -3.20 -14.83
C ASP A 136 21.76 -3.90 -13.51
N ARG A 137 20.92 -3.23 -12.69
CA ARG A 137 20.43 -3.75 -11.41
C ARG A 137 19.67 -5.07 -11.52
N VAL A 138 19.10 -5.39 -12.69
CA VAL A 138 18.46 -6.69 -12.92
C VAL A 138 19.42 -7.87 -12.66
N LYS A 139 20.72 -7.67 -12.90
CA LYS A 139 21.76 -8.66 -12.66
C LYS A 139 22.01 -8.89 -11.18
N GLU A 140 21.96 -7.84 -10.36
CA GLU A 140 22.13 -7.94 -8.92
C GLU A 140 20.92 -8.61 -8.25
N ILE A 141 19.71 -8.27 -8.70
CA ILE A 141 18.46 -8.76 -8.11
C ILE A 141 18.13 -10.17 -8.58
N LEU A 142 18.10 -10.39 -9.89
CA LEU A 142 17.67 -11.66 -10.48
C LEU A 142 18.85 -12.58 -10.82
N GLY A 143 20.09 -12.14 -10.70
CA GLY A 143 21.26 -12.97 -11.06
C GLY A 143 21.37 -13.26 -12.56
N VAL A 144 20.62 -12.53 -13.41
CA VAL A 144 20.55 -12.78 -14.84
C VAL A 144 21.26 -11.69 -15.63
N ALA A 145 22.08 -12.13 -16.59
CA ALA A 145 22.76 -11.25 -17.51
C ALA A 145 21.73 -10.71 -18.54
N PRO A 146 21.59 -9.37 -18.69
CA PRO A 146 20.57 -8.77 -19.56
C PRO A 146 20.53 -9.37 -20.97
N GLU A 147 21.69 -9.70 -21.53
CA GLU A 147 21.85 -10.25 -22.87
C GLU A 147 21.09 -11.56 -23.08
N THR A 148 20.78 -12.30 -22.01
CA THR A 148 20.07 -13.58 -22.09
C THR A 148 18.55 -13.43 -22.22
N VAL A 149 18.02 -12.26 -21.88
CA VAL A 149 16.58 -11.96 -21.87
C VAL A 149 16.19 -10.87 -22.86
N LEU A 150 17.12 -10.02 -23.27
CA LEU A 150 16.92 -9.04 -24.34
C LEU A 150 16.50 -9.74 -25.65
N GLY A 151 15.59 -9.10 -26.38
CA GLY A 151 14.99 -9.63 -27.61
C GLY A 151 13.87 -10.66 -27.39
N LYS A 152 13.60 -11.08 -26.15
CA LYS A 152 12.49 -11.98 -25.83
C LYS A 152 11.27 -11.20 -25.35
N THR A 153 10.10 -11.72 -25.68
CA THR A 153 8.83 -11.30 -25.08
C THR A 153 8.68 -11.91 -23.69
N ARG A 154 7.84 -11.31 -22.84
CA ARG A 154 7.56 -11.88 -21.50
C ARG A 154 6.99 -13.30 -21.56
N LEU A 155 6.12 -13.58 -22.53
CA LEU A 155 5.52 -14.91 -22.70
C LEU A 155 6.58 -15.98 -23.00
N GLU A 156 7.61 -15.63 -23.80
CA GLU A 156 8.74 -16.52 -24.07
C GLU A 156 9.58 -16.80 -22.81
N LEU A 157 9.64 -15.87 -21.86
CA LEU A 157 10.40 -16.02 -20.60
C LEU A 157 9.67 -16.87 -19.55
N VAL A 158 8.35 -16.75 -19.49
CA VAL A 158 7.52 -17.44 -18.48
C VAL A 158 7.28 -18.91 -18.82
N GLY A 159 7.17 -19.23 -20.11
CA GLY A 159 6.86 -20.57 -20.56
C GLY A 159 5.38 -20.94 -20.43
N LYS A 160 4.99 -22.06 -21.08
CA LYS A 160 3.58 -22.43 -21.24
C LYS A 160 2.91 -22.89 -19.94
N ASP A 161 3.65 -23.52 -19.04
CA ASP A 161 3.09 -24.11 -17.83
C ASP A 161 2.50 -23.05 -16.90
N GLN A 162 3.24 -21.96 -16.67
CA GLN A 162 2.75 -20.85 -15.86
C GLN A 162 1.66 -20.03 -16.56
N ILE A 163 1.62 -20.00 -17.89
CA ILE A 163 0.49 -19.41 -18.60
C ILE A 163 -0.78 -20.25 -18.36
N ALA A 164 -0.65 -21.57 -18.31
CA ALA A 164 -1.75 -22.48 -18.04
C ALA A 164 -2.22 -22.47 -16.59
N GLU A 165 -1.36 -22.12 -15.61
CA GLU A 165 -1.74 -21.96 -14.20
C GLU A 165 -2.78 -20.83 -13.99
N ASP A 166 -2.70 -19.75 -14.77
CA ASP A 166 -3.62 -18.61 -14.67
C ASP A 166 -3.85 -17.96 -16.05
N PRO A 167 -4.68 -18.58 -16.92
CA PRO A 167 -4.91 -18.11 -18.27
C PRO A 167 -5.57 -16.73 -18.33
N GLU A 168 -6.45 -16.42 -17.37
CA GLU A 168 -7.21 -15.17 -17.35
C GLU A 168 -6.31 -13.95 -17.07
N LYS A 169 -5.33 -14.08 -16.17
CA LYS A 169 -4.33 -13.03 -15.94
C LYS A 169 -3.53 -12.72 -17.19
N TRP A 170 -3.08 -13.75 -17.90
CA TRP A 170 -2.30 -13.58 -19.12
C TRP A 170 -3.13 -13.02 -20.26
N GLU A 171 -4.40 -13.41 -20.40
CA GLU A 171 -5.30 -12.83 -21.40
C GLU A 171 -5.55 -11.34 -21.11
N ARG A 172 -5.78 -10.95 -19.85
CA ARG A 172 -5.89 -9.54 -19.46
C ARG A 172 -4.63 -8.74 -19.80
N HIS A 173 -3.45 -9.30 -19.55
CA HIS A 173 -2.20 -8.66 -19.92
C HIS A 173 -2.08 -8.49 -21.45
N MET A 174 -2.41 -9.52 -22.21
CA MET A 174 -2.35 -9.49 -23.68
C MET A 174 -3.34 -8.52 -24.30
N GLU A 175 -4.53 -8.37 -23.72
CA GLU A 175 -5.49 -7.35 -24.15
C GLU A 175 -4.97 -5.94 -23.85
N ALA A 176 -4.38 -5.72 -22.68
CA ALA A 176 -3.76 -4.44 -22.35
C ALA A 176 -2.64 -4.06 -23.35
N LEU A 177 -1.82 -5.03 -23.76
CA LEU A 177 -0.79 -4.82 -24.79
C LEU A 177 -1.41 -4.49 -26.16
N ARG A 178 -2.45 -5.22 -26.60
CA ARG A 178 -3.17 -4.98 -27.86
C ARG A 178 -3.80 -3.58 -27.94
N GLN A 179 -4.30 -3.09 -26.82
CA GLN A 179 -4.96 -1.78 -26.71
C GLN A 179 -3.99 -0.65 -26.34
N HIS A 180 -2.68 -0.94 -26.27
CA HIS A 180 -1.64 -0.03 -25.78
C HIS A 180 -2.01 0.66 -24.46
N GLN A 181 -2.61 -0.09 -23.53
CA GLN A 181 -3.00 0.41 -22.21
C GLN A 181 -1.88 0.19 -21.19
N PRO A 182 -1.77 1.04 -20.15
CA PRO A 182 -0.92 0.75 -19.02
C PRO A 182 -1.40 -0.50 -18.28
N PHE A 183 -0.47 -1.26 -17.71
CA PHE A 183 -0.77 -2.40 -16.85
C PHE A 183 0.02 -2.29 -15.54
N ARG A 184 -0.53 -2.87 -14.48
CA ARG A 184 0.08 -2.87 -13.15
C ARG A 184 -0.04 -4.24 -12.50
N ASP A 185 0.85 -4.50 -11.55
CA ASP A 185 0.85 -5.67 -10.68
C ASP A 185 0.78 -7.01 -11.42
N LEU A 186 1.44 -7.09 -12.59
CA LEU A 186 1.57 -8.36 -13.29
C LEU A 186 2.61 -9.21 -12.56
N ILE A 187 2.12 -10.19 -11.79
CA ILE A 187 2.95 -11.10 -11.00
C ILE A 187 3.17 -12.42 -11.75
N TYR A 188 4.43 -12.79 -11.91
CA TYR A 188 4.83 -14.06 -12.51
C TYR A 188 6.14 -14.59 -11.94
N ILE A 189 6.43 -15.86 -12.22
CA ILE A 189 7.66 -16.51 -11.77
C ILE A 189 8.67 -16.45 -12.90
N PHE A 190 9.78 -15.80 -12.62
CA PHE A 190 10.94 -15.79 -13.47
C PHE A 190 11.90 -16.89 -13.03
N ASN A 191 12.21 -17.80 -13.95
CA ASN A 191 13.18 -18.85 -13.72
C ASN A 191 14.56 -18.33 -14.13
N THR A 192 15.46 -18.23 -13.17
CA THR A 192 16.83 -17.75 -13.39
C THR A 192 17.70 -18.91 -13.89
N ASN A 193 18.83 -18.57 -14.55
CA ASN A 193 19.70 -19.58 -15.18
C ASN A 193 20.37 -20.54 -14.17
N ASP A 194 20.45 -20.16 -12.91
CA ASP A 194 20.96 -20.97 -11.79
C ASP A 194 19.89 -21.91 -11.19
N GLY A 195 18.68 -21.96 -11.77
CA GLY A 195 17.58 -22.81 -11.33
C GLY A 195 16.76 -22.22 -10.18
N ASN A 196 17.05 -20.99 -9.74
CA ASN A 196 16.22 -20.31 -8.77
C ASN A 196 14.90 -19.83 -9.41
N ARG A 197 13.84 -19.80 -8.60
CA ARG A 197 12.55 -19.23 -8.95
C ARG A 197 12.41 -17.90 -8.22
N ARG A 198 12.18 -16.83 -8.98
CA ARG A 198 11.91 -15.49 -8.44
C ARG A 198 10.53 -15.06 -8.81
N GLN A 199 9.75 -14.63 -7.83
CA GLN A 199 8.43 -14.08 -8.06
C GLN A 199 8.57 -12.58 -8.26
N ILE A 200 8.19 -12.11 -9.44
CA ILE A 200 8.41 -10.72 -9.83
C ILE A 200 7.09 -10.04 -10.15
N SER A 201 6.95 -8.80 -9.71
CA SER A 201 5.86 -7.90 -10.08
C SER A 201 6.36 -6.89 -11.10
N VAL A 202 5.63 -6.70 -12.19
CA VAL A 202 6.00 -5.71 -13.22
C VAL A 202 4.86 -4.76 -13.54
N ASN A 203 5.23 -3.49 -13.72
CA ASN A 203 4.33 -2.39 -14.05
C ASN A 203 4.82 -1.73 -15.34
N GLY A 204 3.93 -1.42 -16.28
CA GLY A 204 4.31 -0.89 -17.58
C GLY A 204 3.36 0.16 -18.13
N VAL A 205 3.95 1.16 -18.80
CA VAL A 205 3.22 2.19 -19.55
C VAL A 205 3.66 2.18 -21.01
N PRO A 206 2.73 2.42 -21.96
CA PRO A 206 3.05 2.53 -23.38
C PRO A 206 3.88 3.79 -23.64
N VAL A 207 4.73 3.72 -24.65
CA VAL A 207 5.55 4.83 -25.14
C VAL A 207 5.13 5.13 -26.57
N PHE A 208 4.97 6.42 -26.89
CA PHE A 208 4.66 6.90 -28.22
C PHE A 208 5.69 7.95 -28.64
N ASP A 209 5.96 8.05 -29.94
CA ASP A 209 6.76 9.14 -30.50
C ASP A 209 5.93 10.43 -30.66
N ASP A 210 6.57 11.49 -31.16
CA ASP A 210 5.94 12.80 -31.34
C ASP A 210 4.77 12.78 -32.35
N ASP A 211 4.75 11.79 -33.25
CA ASP A 211 3.69 11.57 -34.24
C ASP A 211 2.55 10.68 -33.69
N GLY A 212 2.68 10.21 -32.45
CA GLY A 212 1.70 9.35 -31.77
C GLY A 212 1.79 7.87 -32.16
N ALA A 213 2.84 7.46 -32.87
CA ALA A 213 3.06 6.05 -33.19
C ALA A 213 3.60 5.31 -31.98
N PHE A 214 3.13 4.08 -31.79
CA PHE A 214 3.54 3.24 -30.66
C PHE A 214 5.00 2.80 -30.81
N CYS A 215 5.81 3.00 -29.77
CA CYS A 215 7.24 2.68 -29.73
C CYS A 215 7.57 1.50 -28.81
N GLY A 216 6.59 0.94 -28.09
CA GLY A 216 6.79 -0.12 -27.11
C GLY A 216 6.35 0.29 -25.71
N TYR A 217 6.89 -0.36 -24.69
CA TYR A 217 6.56 -0.11 -23.29
C TYR A 217 7.81 0.22 -22.49
N ARG A 218 7.65 0.97 -21.40
CA ARG A 218 8.66 1.11 -20.36
C ARG A 218 8.04 0.88 -18.99
N GLY A 219 8.85 0.48 -18.02
CA GLY A 219 8.33 0.20 -16.69
C GLY A 219 9.37 -0.24 -15.68
N THR A 220 8.88 -0.62 -14.51
CA THR A 220 9.69 -1.17 -13.41
C THR A 220 9.33 -2.63 -13.15
N GLY A 221 10.28 -3.37 -12.60
CA GLY A 221 10.06 -4.68 -12.03
C GLY A 221 10.63 -4.75 -10.63
N THR A 222 9.95 -5.51 -9.77
CA THR A 222 10.29 -5.70 -8.36
C THR A 222 10.34 -7.19 -8.04
N ASP A 223 11.36 -7.64 -7.30
CA ASP A 223 11.39 -8.99 -6.74
C ASP A 223 10.58 -9.03 -5.45
N ILE A 224 9.46 -9.76 -5.48
CA ILE A 224 8.54 -9.91 -4.35
C ILE A 224 8.69 -11.29 -3.68
N SER A 225 9.73 -12.06 -4.02
CA SER A 225 9.91 -13.43 -3.52
C SER A 225 10.00 -13.51 -2.00
N GLU A 226 10.71 -12.56 -1.36
CA GLU A 226 10.82 -12.52 0.10
C GLU A 226 9.49 -12.14 0.74
N GLN A 227 8.80 -11.14 0.18
CA GLN A 227 7.50 -10.69 0.67
C GLN A 227 6.49 -11.84 0.64
N VAL A 228 6.37 -12.52 -0.51
CA VAL A 228 5.44 -13.65 -0.66
C VAL A 228 5.83 -14.79 0.28
N ARG A 229 7.13 -15.09 0.47
CA ARG A 229 7.58 -16.12 1.41
C ARG A 229 7.20 -15.79 2.86
N VAL A 230 7.31 -14.53 3.26
CA VAL A 230 6.93 -14.09 4.61
C VAL A 230 5.42 -14.17 4.79
N GLU A 231 4.64 -13.73 3.80
CA GLU A 231 3.18 -13.82 3.80
C GLU A 231 2.71 -15.27 3.86
N ASP A 232 3.28 -16.16 3.05
CA ASP A 232 2.96 -17.59 3.06
C ASP A 232 3.37 -18.26 4.39
N ALA A 233 4.55 -17.97 4.92
CA ALA A 233 4.98 -18.52 6.21
C ALA A 233 4.08 -18.07 7.36
N LEU A 234 3.61 -16.82 7.33
CA LEU A 234 2.64 -16.31 8.28
C LEU A 234 1.31 -17.06 8.15
N ARG A 235 0.79 -17.19 6.93
CA ARG A 235 -0.45 -17.92 6.63
C ARG A 235 -0.39 -19.37 7.11
N GLU A 236 0.70 -20.08 6.80
CA GLU A 236 0.93 -21.46 7.27
C GLU A 236 1.03 -21.55 8.79
N SER A 237 1.64 -20.57 9.45
CA SER A 237 1.70 -20.54 10.91
C SER A 237 0.31 -20.33 11.52
N GLU A 238 -0.51 -19.46 10.94
CA GLU A 238 -1.88 -19.21 11.38
C GLU A 238 -2.78 -20.44 11.18
N GLU A 239 -2.64 -21.13 10.04
CA GLU A 239 -3.32 -22.41 9.78
C GLU A 239 -2.92 -23.49 10.77
N ARG A 240 -1.63 -23.64 11.08
CA ARG A 240 -1.14 -24.60 12.08
C ARG A 240 -1.69 -24.30 13.47
N HIS A 241 -1.66 -23.04 13.90
CA HIS A 241 -2.26 -22.64 15.19
C HIS A 241 -3.77 -22.92 15.24
N ARG A 242 -4.48 -22.75 14.12
CA ARG A 242 -5.91 -23.10 14.00
C ARG A 242 -6.17 -24.58 14.16
N ASN A 243 -5.49 -25.41 13.37
CA ASN A 243 -5.69 -26.86 13.40
C ASN A 243 -5.36 -27.42 14.79
N PHE A 244 -4.26 -26.97 15.39
CA PHE A 244 -3.91 -27.33 16.75
C PHE A 244 -5.00 -26.97 17.76
N ALA A 245 -5.54 -25.75 17.70
CA ALA A 245 -6.61 -25.34 18.61
C ALA A 245 -7.91 -26.14 18.40
N ALA A 246 -8.22 -26.51 17.14
CA ALA A 246 -9.37 -27.34 16.82
C ALA A 246 -9.23 -28.75 17.39
N ASP A 247 -8.06 -29.36 17.22
CA ASP A 247 -7.75 -30.72 17.68
C ASP A 247 -7.76 -30.79 19.21
N VAL A 248 -7.06 -29.88 19.90
CA VAL A 248 -7.04 -29.82 21.37
C VAL A 248 -8.45 -29.68 21.94
N ALA A 249 -9.28 -28.85 21.33
CA ALA A 249 -10.64 -28.66 21.81
C ALA A 249 -11.55 -29.86 21.53
N HIS A 250 -11.32 -30.60 20.46
CA HIS A 250 -11.99 -31.88 20.21
C HIS A 250 -11.59 -32.91 21.28
N GLU A 251 -10.29 -33.05 21.53
CA GLU A 251 -9.76 -33.95 22.55
C GLU A 251 -10.19 -33.60 23.97
N LEU A 252 -10.41 -32.31 24.29
CA LEU A 252 -10.94 -31.89 25.59
C LEU A 252 -12.46 -32.09 25.73
N ARG A 253 -13.22 -32.07 24.63
CA ARG A 253 -14.68 -32.22 24.67
C ARG A 253 -15.09 -33.64 25.10
N THR A 254 -14.39 -34.64 24.61
CA THR A 254 -14.67 -36.05 24.90
C THR A 254 -14.58 -36.39 26.40
N PRO A 255 -13.46 -36.12 27.11
CA PRO A 255 -13.37 -36.40 28.55
C PRO A 255 -14.32 -35.51 29.36
N LEU A 256 -14.59 -34.27 28.95
CA LEU A 256 -15.59 -33.42 29.61
C LEU A 256 -17.01 -33.98 29.47
N ALA A 257 -17.36 -34.52 28.31
CA ALA A 257 -18.65 -35.18 28.09
C ALA A 257 -18.78 -36.45 28.95
N VAL A 258 -17.72 -37.27 29.04
CA VAL A 258 -17.67 -38.45 29.91
C VAL A 258 -17.80 -38.06 31.39
N LEU A 259 -17.05 -37.05 31.83
CA LEU A 259 -17.11 -36.54 33.19
C LEU A 259 -18.52 -36.05 33.54
N ARG A 260 -19.20 -35.36 32.62
CA ARG A 260 -20.59 -34.95 32.81
C ARG A 260 -21.52 -36.15 32.95
N THR A 261 -21.43 -37.14 32.07
CA THR A 261 -22.23 -38.38 32.17
C THR A 261 -22.02 -39.10 33.50
N HIS A 262 -20.78 -39.15 34.01
CA HIS A 262 -20.50 -39.73 35.33
C HIS A 262 -21.16 -38.92 36.46
N LEU A 263 -21.06 -37.59 36.42
CA LEU A 263 -21.71 -36.73 37.41
C LEU A 263 -23.24 -36.85 37.36
N ASP A 264 -23.83 -37.04 36.18
CA ASP A 264 -25.28 -37.24 36.00
C ASP A 264 -25.78 -38.54 36.64
N ASN A 265 -24.90 -39.53 36.81
CA ASN A 265 -25.20 -40.81 37.46
C ASN A 265 -24.93 -40.85 38.98
N LEU A 266 -24.33 -39.80 39.56
CA LEU A 266 -24.09 -39.72 40.99
C LEU A 266 -25.29 -39.14 41.74
N ASN A 267 -25.40 -39.50 43.02
CA ASN A 267 -26.39 -38.91 43.92
C ASN A 267 -26.22 -37.39 44.00
N ASP A 268 -27.34 -36.68 44.02
CA ASP A 268 -27.39 -35.22 43.91
C ASP A 268 -26.98 -34.55 45.25
N SER A 269 -25.68 -34.56 45.53
CA SER A 269 -25.06 -33.84 46.65
C SER A 269 -24.66 -32.42 46.23
N LYS A 270 -24.45 -31.54 47.21
CA LYS A 270 -23.98 -30.17 46.93
C LYS A 270 -22.63 -30.16 46.19
N GLU A 271 -21.77 -31.13 46.51
CA GLU A 271 -20.47 -31.32 45.86
C GLU A 271 -20.63 -31.76 44.41
N VAL A 272 -21.53 -32.71 44.12
CA VAL A 272 -21.84 -33.16 42.75
C VAL A 272 -22.45 -32.03 41.92
N GLN A 273 -23.34 -31.23 42.49
CA GLN A 273 -23.89 -30.06 41.82
C GLN A 273 -22.81 -29.02 41.50
N SER A 274 -21.87 -28.77 42.41
CA SER A 274 -20.72 -27.89 42.14
C SER A 274 -19.85 -28.41 41.00
N LEU A 275 -19.53 -29.71 41.01
CA LEU A 275 -18.74 -30.34 39.94
C LEU A 275 -19.44 -30.31 38.59
N ARG A 276 -20.78 -30.45 38.54
CA ARG A 276 -21.55 -30.28 37.30
C ARG A 276 -21.41 -28.87 36.74
N VAL A 277 -21.53 -27.85 37.60
CA VAL A 277 -21.34 -26.45 37.20
C VAL A 277 -19.93 -26.21 36.65
N ASP A 278 -18.89 -26.79 37.28
CA ASP A 278 -17.51 -26.68 36.80
C ASP A 278 -17.29 -27.38 35.46
N ALA A 279 -17.87 -28.58 35.26
CA ALA A 279 -17.82 -29.31 33.99
C ALA A 279 -18.52 -28.56 32.84
N GLU A 280 -19.67 -27.96 33.12
CA GLU A 280 -20.39 -27.09 32.17
C GLU A 280 -19.57 -25.82 31.85
N ASN A 281 -18.95 -25.22 32.85
CA ASN A 281 -18.08 -24.05 32.67
C ASN A 281 -16.89 -24.39 31.76
N MET A 282 -16.23 -25.53 31.97
CA MET A 282 -15.12 -26.01 31.14
C MET A 282 -15.58 -26.31 29.71
N SER A 283 -16.70 -27.01 29.54
CA SER A 283 -17.25 -27.32 28.21
C SER A 283 -17.55 -26.06 27.41
N ARG A 284 -18.12 -25.04 28.08
CA ARG A 284 -18.39 -23.74 27.47
C ARG A 284 -17.10 -22.97 27.14
N LEU A 285 -16.07 -23.04 27.97
CA LEU A 285 -14.76 -22.43 27.72
C LEU A 285 -14.12 -23.01 26.45
N VAL A 286 -14.11 -24.33 26.33
CA VAL A 286 -13.57 -25.04 25.15
C VAL A 286 -14.35 -24.65 23.89
N ALA A 287 -15.68 -24.62 23.97
CA ALA A 287 -16.51 -24.18 22.85
C ALA A 287 -16.27 -22.72 22.45
N GLN A 288 -16.03 -21.82 23.41
CA GLN A 288 -15.75 -20.41 23.16
C GLN A 288 -14.35 -20.18 22.55
N LEU A 289 -13.34 -20.95 22.98
CA LEU A 289 -12.02 -20.93 22.36
C LEU A 289 -12.08 -21.36 20.88
N LEU A 290 -12.83 -22.43 20.58
CA LEU A 290 -13.08 -22.87 19.21
C LEU A 290 -13.82 -21.84 18.35
N ALA A 291 -14.85 -21.22 18.91
CA ALA A 291 -15.58 -20.17 18.21
C ALA A 291 -14.63 -19.01 17.86
N MET A 292 -13.69 -18.68 18.76
CA MET A 292 -12.71 -17.62 18.54
C MET A 292 -11.75 -17.94 17.39
N THR A 293 -11.23 -19.17 17.30
CA THR A 293 -10.30 -19.56 16.22
C THR A 293 -10.97 -19.68 14.86
N ARG A 294 -12.27 -20.01 14.83
CA ARG A 294 -13.08 -20.01 13.60
C ARG A 294 -13.48 -18.63 13.12
N ILE A 295 -13.61 -17.66 14.02
CA ILE A 295 -13.92 -16.28 13.61
C ILE A 295 -12.69 -15.64 12.95
N GLU A 296 -11.47 -16.09 13.23
CA GLU A 296 -10.26 -15.52 12.62
C GLU A 296 -10.13 -15.80 11.10
N THR A 297 -10.96 -16.67 10.51
CA THR A 297 -10.80 -17.16 9.12
C THR A 297 -11.65 -16.48 8.06
N PHE A 298 -12.54 -15.55 8.38
CA PHE A 298 -13.26 -14.79 7.35
C PHE A 298 -12.34 -13.70 6.81
N THR A 299 -11.48 -14.06 5.88
CA THR A 299 -10.50 -13.14 5.28
C THR A 299 -10.82 -12.80 3.82
N THR A 300 -11.77 -13.50 3.19
CA THR A 300 -12.14 -13.26 1.78
C THR A 300 -13.65 -13.04 1.60
N ASP A 301 -14.03 -12.18 0.66
CA ASP A 301 -15.44 -11.89 0.33
C ASP A 301 -16.18 -13.11 -0.25
N GLU A 302 -15.46 -14.13 -0.72
CA GLU A 302 -16.01 -15.37 -1.29
C GLU A 302 -16.63 -16.29 -0.22
N ASP A 303 -16.22 -16.16 1.04
CA ASP A 303 -16.73 -16.95 2.17
C ASP A 303 -18.02 -16.40 2.80
N LEU A 304 -18.58 -15.32 2.23
CA LEU A 304 -19.75 -14.61 2.74
C LEU A 304 -20.98 -14.86 1.86
N ASP A 305 -22.11 -15.15 2.49
CA ASP A 305 -23.42 -15.34 1.86
C ASP A 305 -24.34 -14.14 2.12
N ASP A 306 -25.46 -14.05 1.40
CA ASP A 306 -26.53 -13.12 1.76
C ASP A 306 -27.32 -13.68 2.97
N VAL A 307 -27.25 -12.96 4.09
CA VAL A 307 -27.83 -13.37 5.37
C VAL A 307 -28.96 -12.43 5.78
N ASP A 308 -30.16 -12.95 6.04
CA ASP A 308 -31.26 -12.19 6.64
C ASP A 308 -31.05 -12.05 8.16
N LEU A 309 -30.80 -10.82 8.62
CA LEU A 309 -30.67 -10.50 10.04
C LEU A 309 -31.95 -10.83 10.84
N GLY A 310 -33.11 -10.77 10.19
CA GLY A 310 -34.39 -11.19 10.77
C GLY A 310 -34.40 -12.68 11.11
N GLU A 311 -33.90 -13.52 10.21
CA GLU A 311 -33.81 -14.97 10.37
C GLU A 311 -32.84 -15.33 11.49
N VAL A 312 -31.64 -14.73 11.50
CA VAL A 312 -30.66 -14.89 12.59
C VAL A 312 -31.29 -14.65 13.96
N CYS A 313 -32.05 -13.55 14.12
CA CYS A 313 -32.69 -13.23 15.39
C CYS A 313 -33.78 -14.25 15.77
N ARG A 314 -34.58 -14.73 14.80
CA ARG A 314 -35.63 -15.73 15.03
C ARG A 314 -35.05 -17.09 15.43
N ASN A 315 -33.97 -17.52 14.77
CA ASN A 315 -33.28 -18.77 15.08
C ASN A 315 -32.71 -18.74 16.50
N VAL A 316 -32.00 -17.66 16.86
CA VAL A 316 -31.43 -17.50 18.21
C VAL A 316 -32.52 -17.42 19.28
N ALA A 317 -33.61 -16.67 19.02
CA ALA A 317 -34.72 -16.58 19.96
C ALA A 317 -35.38 -17.95 20.20
N THR A 318 -35.59 -18.73 19.14
CA THR A 318 -36.15 -20.09 19.23
C THR A 318 -35.26 -21.01 20.05
N LEU A 319 -33.94 -20.96 19.84
CA LEU A 319 -32.97 -21.77 20.56
C LEU A 319 -32.89 -21.41 22.06
N ILE A 320 -32.95 -20.12 22.40
CA ILE A 320 -32.74 -19.64 23.78
C ILE A 320 -34.04 -19.50 24.59
N ALA A 321 -35.21 -19.48 23.95
CA ALA A 321 -36.50 -19.33 24.63
C ALA A 321 -36.69 -20.28 25.83
N PRO A 322 -36.36 -21.59 25.77
CA PRO A 322 -36.49 -22.49 26.92
C PRO A 322 -35.64 -22.05 28.12
N LEU A 323 -34.41 -21.60 27.87
CA LEU A 323 -33.51 -21.10 28.92
C LEU A 323 -34.03 -19.80 29.53
N ALA A 324 -34.51 -18.87 28.69
CA ALA A 324 -35.08 -17.61 29.16
C ALA A 324 -36.31 -17.86 30.06
N ILE A 325 -37.21 -18.76 29.65
CA ILE A 325 -38.41 -19.14 30.42
C ILE A 325 -38.02 -19.78 31.76
N LYS A 326 -37.06 -20.72 31.74
CA LYS A 326 -36.53 -21.35 32.97
C LYS A 326 -35.98 -20.32 33.94
N GLU A 327 -35.35 -19.28 33.41
CA GLU A 327 -34.80 -18.16 34.17
C GLU A 327 -35.85 -17.08 34.49
N HIS A 328 -37.14 -17.27 34.20
CA HIS A 328 -38.22 -16.30 34.39
C HIS A 328 -38.05 -14.98 33.60
N ARG A 329 -37.54 -15.06 32.38
CA ARG A 329 -37.48 -13.96 31.40
C ARG A 329 -38.25 -14.36 30.15
N SER A 330 -38.62 -13.38 29.33
CA SER A 330 -39.17 -13.61 27.98
C SER A 330 -38.27 -13.00 26.92
N ILE A 331 -38.32 -13.56 25.71
CA ILE A 331 -37.60 -13.04 24.54
C ILE A 331 -38.63 -12.66 23.50
N GLU A 332 -38.46 -11.48 22.91
CA GLU A 332 -39.24 -11.03 21.76
C GLU A 332 -38.33 -10.66 20.59
N VAL A 333 -38.80 -10.93 19.36
CA VAL A 333 -38.16 -10.46 18.13
C VAL A 333 -39.13 -9.49 17.46
N THR A 334 -38.66 -8.28 17.18
CA THR A 334 -39.46 -7.22 16.55
C THR A 334 -38.71 -6.59 15.37
N GLY A 335 -39.44 -6.19 14.33
CA GLY A 335 -38.84 -5.77 13.06
C GLY A 335 -38.53 -6.94 12.14
N GLY A 336 -37.81 -6.70 11.03
CA GLY A 336 -37.48 -7.76 10.06
C GLY A 336 -38.68 -8.41 9.37
N LYS A 337 -39.79 -7.67 9.19
CA LYS A 337 -40.97 -8.13 8.41
C LYS A 337 -40.67 -8.25 6.92
N VAL A 338 -39.69 -7.48 6.45
CA VAL A 338 -39.06 -7.58 5.13
C VAL A 338 -37.63 -8.06 5.39
N PRO A 339 -37.06 -8.96 4.56
CA PRO A 339 -35.69 -9.42 4.71
C PRO A 339 -34.71 -8.26 4.82
N VAL A 340 -33.80 -8.32 5.79
CA VAL A 340 -32.72 -7.35 5.97
C VAL A 340 -31.42 -8.08 5.68
N LEU A 341 -31.01 -8.06 4.41
CA LEU A 341 -29.88 -8.81 3.91
C LEU A 341 -28.56 -8.05 4.15
N ILE A 342 -27.53 -8.80 4.54
CA ILE A 342 -26.13 -8.35 4.58
C ILE A 342 -25.24 -9.46 4.01
N ARG A 343 -24.05 -9.10 3.51
CA ARG A 343 -23.01 -10.09 3.21
C ARG A 343 -22.38 -10.55 4.53
N GLY A 344 -22.47 -11.85 4.83
CA GLY A 344 -22.06 -12.36 6.12
C GLY A 344 -22.03 -13.87 6.25
N ASN A 345 -21.61 -14.33 7.42
CA ASN A 345 -21.70 -15.72 7.84
C ASN A 345 -22.78 -15.88 8.92
N ALA A 346 -23.87 -16.56 8.56
CA ALA A 346 -25.03 -16.74 9.43
C ALA A 346 -24.68 -17.36 10.79
N ALA A 347 -23.87 -18.43 10.79
CA ALA A 347 -23.49 -19.14 12.02
C ALA A 347 -22.71 -18.25 13.01
N SER A 348 -21.81 -17.41 12.49
CA SER A 348 -21.03 -16.48 13.32
C SER A 348 -21.92 -15.36 13.89
N LEU A 349 -22.84 -14.83 13.09
CA LEU A 349 -23.81 -13.83 13.54
C LEU A 349 -24.76 -14.40 14.59
N GLU A 350 -25.29 -15.62 14.39
CA GLU A 350 -26.09 -16.33 15.38
C GLU A 350 -25.32 -16.51 16.70
N GLN A 351 -24.04 -16.89 16.63
CA GLN A 351 -23.17 -17.03 17.80
C GLN A 351 -22.96 -15.70 18.53
N ALA A 352 -22.82 -14.59 17.81
CA ALA A 352 -22.69 -13.26 18.40
C ALA A 352 -23.99 -12.79 19.07
N VAL A 353 -25.13 -12.91 18.38
CA VAL A 353 -26.44 -12.56 18.94
C VAL A 353 -26.76 -13.43 20.16
N ARG A 354 -26.47 -14.73 20.10
CA ARG A 354 -26.65 -15.65 21.25
C ARG A 354 -25.84 -15.21 22.46
N ASN A 355 -24.57 -14.84 22.29
CA ASN A 355 -23.73 -14.35 23.38
C ASN A 355 -24.29 -13.09 24.05
N LEU A 356 -24.89 -12.18 23.27
CA LEU A 356 -25.55 -10.99 23.82
C LEU A 356 -26.83 -11.34 24.58
N VAL A 357 -27.65 -12.26 24.05
CA VAL A 357 -28.89 -12.70 24.71
C VAL A 357 -28.59 -13.47 26.00
N GLU A 358 -27.59 -14.35 26.01
CA GLU A 358 -27.14 -15.06 27.23
C GLU A 358 -26.66 -14.06 28.30
N ASN A 359 -25.95 -13.00 27.91
CA ASN A 359 -25.59 -11.91 28.83
C ASN A 359 -26.84 -11.17 29.33
N ALA A 360 -27.79 -10.86 28.46
CA ALA A 360 -29.04 -10.22 28.84
C ALA A 360 -29.82 -11.06 29.86
N ILE A 361 -29.95 -12.39 29.67
CA ILE A 361 -30.61 -13.29 30.63
C ILE A 361 -29.90 -13.24 31.99
N ARG A 362 -28.57 -13.20 31.99
CA ARG A 362 -27.77 -13.21 33.22
C ARG A 362 -27.87 -11.93 34.04
N TYR A 363 -27.94 -10.78 33.38
CA TYR A 363 -27.86 -9.47 34.05
C TYR A 363 -29.20 -8.73 34.15
N SER A 364 -30.24 -9.16 33.45
CA SER A 364 -31.59 -8.61 33.58
C SER A 364 -32.33 -9.15 34.80
N ALA A 365 -33.25 -8.36 35.34
CA ALA A 365 -34.10 -8.79 36.45
C ALA A 365 -35.08 -9.91 36.01
N ARG A 366 -35.60 -10.69 36.96
CA ARG A 366 -36.68 -11.65 36.67
C ARG A 366 -37.95 -10.89 36.27
N GLY A 367 -38.74 -11.46 35.36
CA GLY A 367 -39.98 -10.87 34.85
C GLY A 367 -39.77 -9.83 33.73
N THR A 368 -38.54 -9.61 33.28
CA THR A 368 -38.27 -8.67 32.17
C THR A 368 -38.31 -9.34 30.81
N VAL A 369 -38.49 -8.53 29.77
CA VAL A 369 -38.40 -8.93 28.37
C VAL A 369 -37.02 -8.56 27.83
N ILE A 370 -36.42 -9.47 27.07
CA ILE A 370 -35.22 -9.22 26.26
C ILE A 370 -35.69 -9.04 24.82
N SER A 371 -35.43 -7.88 24.24
CA SER A 371 -35.93 -7.54 22.90
C SER A 371 -34.82 -7.59 21.86
N LEU A 372 -35.02 -8.37 20.81
CA LEU A 372 -34.22 -8.36 19.59
C LEU A 372 -34.93 -7.51 18.54
N LYS A 373 -34.37 -6.36 18.18
CA LYS A 373 -34.92 -5.42 17.20
C LYS A 373 -34.10 -5.40 15.92
N VAL A 374 -34.72 -5.74 14.79
CA VAL A 374 -34.09 -5.68 13.46
C VAL A 374 -34.64 -4.49 12.67
N SER A 375 -33.74 -3.67 12.11
CA SER A 375 -34.10 -2.46 11.37
C SER A 375 -33.15 -2.24 10.18
N ASN A 376 -33.67 -1.63 9.11
CA ASN A 376 -32.90 -1.20 7.94
C ASN A 376 -33.18 0.27 7.55
N LYS A 377 -33.48 1.15 8.52
CA LYS A 377 -33.88 2.54 8.23
C LYS A 377 -32.75 3.47 7.79
N LYS A 378 -31.54 3.24 8.30
CA LYS A 378 -30.33 4.03 7.97
C LYS A 378 -29.23 3.08 7.51
N VAL A 379 -28.97 2.09 8.35
CA VAL A 379 -28.09 0.95 8.10
C VAL A 379 -28.80 -0.33 8.57
N PRO A 380 -28.52 -1.49 7.98
CA PRO A 380 -28.91 -2.78 8.53
C PRO A 380 -28.38 -2.93 9.96
N CYS A 381 -29.26 -3.19 10.93
CA CYS A 381 -28.84 -3.35 12.31
C CYS A 381 -29.70 -4.32 13.13
N ILE A 382 -29.05 -4.96 14.12
CA ILE A 382 -29.68 -5.71 15.21
C ILE A 382 -29.47 -4.95 16.52
N LYS A 383 -30.53 -4.70 17.28
CA LYS A 383 -30.43 -4.20 18.66
C LYS A 383 -30.83 -5.29 19.64
N VAL A 384 -29.96 -5.61 20.59
CA VAL A 384 -30.25 -6.50 21.73
C VAL A 384 -30.47 -5.63 22.96
N ILE A 385 -31.70 -5.61 23.46
CA ILE A 385 -32.14 -4.72 24.53
C ILE A 385 -32.45 -5.54 25.77
N ASP A 386 -31.81 -5.20 26.88
CA ASP A 386 -32.11 -5.76 28.20
C ASP A 386 -32.58 -4.69 29.19
N ARG A 387 -33.20 -5.14 30.28
CA ARG A 387 -33.60 -4.33 31.43
C ARG A 387 -32.81 -4.71 32.70
N GLY A 388 -31.49 -4.74 32.58
CA GLY A 388 -30.56 -5.01 33.67
C GLY A 388 -29.96 -3.76 34.30
N ARG A 389 -28.77 -3.91 34.89
CA ARG A 389 -28.03 -2.82 35.55
C ARG A 389 -27.38 -1.80 34.59
N GLY A 390 -27.43 -2.06 33.28
CA GLY A 390 -26.70 -1.28 32.27
C GLY A 390 -25.19 -1.51 32.29
N VAL A 391 -24.47 -0.74 31.47
CA VAL A 391 -23.00 -0.77 31.39
C VAL A 391 -22.47 0.66 31.55
N ALA A 392 -21.73 0.90 32.64
CA ALA A 392 -21.11 2.19 32.92
C ALA A 392 -20.21 2.63 31.75
N LEU A 393 -20.24 3.93 31.41
CA LEU A 393 -19.51 4.51 30.27
C LEU A 393 -18.02 4.10 30.25
N GLU A 394 -17.35 4.16 31.40
CA GLU A 394 -15.93 3.79 31.54
C GLU A 394 -15.62 2.31 31.29
N GLN A 395 -16.65 1.45 31.35
CA GLN A 395 -16.53 0.01 31.15
C GLN A 395 -16.89 -0.41 29.72
N ARG A 396 -17.60 0.40 28.93
CA ARG A 396 -18.13 0.02 27.60
C ARG A 396 -17.06 -0.48 26.64
N GLU A 397 -15.89 0.16 26.60
CA GLU A 397 -14.75 -0.33 25.80
C GLU A 397 -14.05 -1.53 26.44
N LYS A 398 -13.97 -1.55 27.77
CA LYS A 398 -13.21 -2.55 28.52
C LYS A 398 -13.89 -3.93 28.50
N ILE A 399 -15.23 -4.01 28.49
CA ILE A 399 -15.96 -5.28 28.53
C ILE A 399 -15.77 -6.17 27.30
N PHE A 400 -15.25 -5.60 26.20
CA PHE A 400 -14.90 -6.35 25.00
C PHE A 400 -13.47 -6.95 25.04
N GLN A 401 -12.68 -6.67 26.08
CA GLN A 401 -11.35 -7.27 26.25
C GLN A 401 -11.44 -8.73 26.69
N ARG A 402 -10.52 -9.56 26.18
CA ARG A 402 -10.45 -11.00 26.50
C ARG A 402 -10.28 -11.20 28.02
N PHE A 403 -10.97 -12.21 28.57
CA PHE A 403 -10.88 -12.65 29.98
C PHE A 403 -11.31 -11.61 31.03
N LYS A 404 -11.89 -10.48 30.61
CA LYS A 404 -12.30 -9.43 31.55
C LYS A 404 -13.72 -9.68 32.03
N ARG A 405 -13.88 -9.80 33.36
CA ARG A 405 -15.17 -9.99 34.04
C ARG A 405 -15.52 -8.72 34.81
N SER A 406 -16.77 -8.27 34.72
CA SER A 406 -17.30 -7.19 35.58
C SER A 406 -17.69 -7.68 36.97
N ASP A 407 -17.88 -9.00 37.16
CA ASP A 407 -18.19 -9.62 38.45
C ASP A 407 -17.56 -11.03 38.57
N ARG A 408 -16.88 -11.30 39.71
CA ARG A 408 -16.28 -12.62 40.01
C ARG A 408 -17.32 -13.73 40.26
N ARG A 409 -18.58 -13.36 40.55
CA ARG A 409 -19.67 -14.31 40.89
C ARG A 409 -20.49 -14.82 39.70
N GLY A 410 -20.41 -14.21 38.51
CA GLY A 410 -21.18 -14.64 37.33
C GLY A 410 -20.41 -15.62 36.46
N GLY A 411 -20.80 -16.90 36.40
CA GLY A 411 -20.09 -17.98 35.69
C GLY A 411 -20.00 -17.80 34.18
N GLY A 412 -19.03 -17.04 33.67
CA GLY A 412 -18.72 -16.90 32.25
C GLY A 412 -17.22 -16.66 32.05
N ALA A 413 -16.68 -17.18 30.94
CA ALA A 413 -15.26 -17.14 30.59
C ALA A 413 -14.68 -15.73 30.38
N GLY A 414 -15.52 -14.72 30.18
CA GLY A 414 -15.08 -13.39 29.73
C GLY A 414 -14.66 -13.35 28.25
N LEU A 415 -15.03 -14.36 27.45
CA LEU A 415 -14.73 -14.44 26.01
C LEU A 415 -15.92 -14.08 25.11
N GLY A 416 -17.16 -14.10 25.64
CA GLY A 416 -18.37 -13.91 24.85
C GLY A 416 -18.46 -12.55 24.14
N LEU A 417 -18.15 -11.46 24.84
CA LEU A 417 -18.19 -10.12 24.25
C LEU A 417 -17.02 -9.87 23.28
N SER A 418 -15.84 -10.42 23.53
CA SER A 418 -14.74 -10.34 22.56
C SER A 418 -15.07 -11.07 21.25
N ILE A 419 -15.78 -12.21 21.34
CA ILE A 419 -16.31 -12.94 20.19
C ILE A 419 -17.30 -12.09 19.40
N VAL A 420 -18.21 -11.40 20.11
CA VAL A 420 -19.16 -10.46 19.46
C VAL A 420 -18.39 -9.38 18.72
N ARG A 421 -17.50 -8.62 19.40
CA ARG A 421 -16.76 -7.51 18.76
C ARG A 421 -15.98 -7.97 17.52
N ARG A 422 -15.36 -9.15 17.58
CA ARG A 422 -14.62 -9.69 16.44
C ARG A 422 -15.55 -10.09 15.29
N THR A 423 -16.65 -10.77 15.59
CA THR A 423 -17.66 -11.14 14.58
C THR A 423 -18.13 -9.91 13.82
N ILE A 424 -18.51 -8.85 14.54
CA ILE A 424 -19.02 -7.63 13.92
C ILE A 424 -17.94 -6.95 13.06
N LYS A 425 -16.70 -6.90 13.53
CA LYS A 425 -15.58 -6.35 12.77
C LYS A 425 -15.35 -7.11 11.45
N ASN A 426 -15.42 -8.44 11.46
CA ASN A 426 -15.23 -9.25 10.25
C ASN A 426 -16.38 -9.09 9.23
N HIS A 427 -17.54 -8.60 9.67
CA HIS A 427 -18.66 -8.26 8.80
C HIS A 427 -18.64 -6.77 8.43
N ASN A 428 -17.48 -6.11 8.56
CA ASN A 428 -17.29 -4.67 8.35
C ASN A 428 -18.30 -3.79 9.12
N GLY A 429 -18.82 -4.31 10.23
CA GLY A 429 -19.82 -3.66 11.05
C GLY A 429 -19.24 -2.97 12.29
N ILE A 430 -20.13 -2.32 13.03
CA ILE A 430 -19.82 -1.57 14.25
C ILE A 430 -20.71 -2.07 15.39
N ILE A 431 -20.15 -2.18 16.59
CA ILE A 431 -20.90 -2.46 17.82
C ILE A 431 -20.89 -1.25 18.75
N GLU A 432 -22.08 -0.82 19.17
CA GLU A 432 -22.27 0.30 20.10
C GLU A 432 -23.09 -0.14 21.32
N ILE A 433 -22.96 0.61 22.41
CA ILE A 433 -23.71 0.37 23.65
C ILE A 433 -24.37 1.67 24.08
N GLU A 434 -25.68 1.64 24.19
CA GLU A 434 -26.53 2.71 24.71
C GLU A 434 -27.21 2.27 26.01
N ASP A 435 -27.64 3.22 26.84
CA ASP A 435 -28.48 2.93 28.00
C ASP A 435 -29.94 2.75 27.55
N THR A 436 -30.61 1.73 28.10
CA THR A 436 -32.02 1.50 27.80
C THR A 436 -32.90 2.43 28.64
N PRO A 437 -33.87 3.16 28.05
CA PRO A 437 -34.85 3.93 28.81
C PRO A 437 -35.60 3.05 29.81
N GLY A 438 -35.51 3.40 31.11
CA GLY A 438 -36.05 2.58 32.20
C GLY A 438 -35.05 1.61 32.85
N GLY A 439 -33.77 1.68 32.48
CA GLY A 439 -32.68 0.87 33.02
C GLY A 439 -32.33 -0.33 32.13
N GLY A 440 -31.04 -0.65 32.03
CA GLY A 440 -30.49 -1.73 31.21
C GLY A 440 -29.51 -1.25 30.14
N ALA A 441 -29.08 -2.16 29.27
CA ALA A 441 -28.21 -1.84 28.14
C ALA A 441 -28.87 -2.20 26.80
N THR A 442 -28.53 -1.44 25.78
CA THR A 442 -28.88 -1.71 24.39
C THR A 442 -27.58 -1.89 23.61
N PHE A 443 -27.31 -3.11 23.15
CA PHE A 443 -26.21 -3.41 22.25
C PHE A 443 -26.69 -3.27 20.81
N ILE A 444 -26.02 -2.44 20.02
CA ILE A 444 -26.40 -2.14 18.64
C ILE A 444 -25.32 -2.71 17.73
N LEU A 445 -25.71 -3.65 16.87
CA LEU A 445 -24.87 -4.25 15.84
C LEU A 445 -25.27 -3.63 14.50
N SER A 446 -24.42 -2.83 13.89
CA SER A 446 -24.67 -2.13 12.63
C SER A 446 -23.77 -2.69 11.53
N PHE A 447 -24.29 -2.89 10.33
CA PHE A 447 -23.60 -3.53 9.21
C PHE A 447 -23.66 -2.65 7.96
N PRO A 448 -22.70 -2.78 7.02
CA PRO A 448 -22.80 -2.12 5.72
C PRO A 448 -23.98 -2.70 4.93
N PRO A 449 -24.68 -1.87 4.12
CA PRO A 449 -25.68 -2.37 3.20
C PRO A 449 -25.03 -3.26 2.13
N THR A 450 -25.74 -4.30 1.66
CA THR A 450 -25.39 -5.00 0.43
C THR A 450 -25.43 -3.99 -0.72
N ASN A 451 -24.31 -3.81 -1.42
CA ASN A 451 -24.33 -3.11 -2.71
C ASN A 451 -25.20 -3.96 -3.63
N GLY A 452 -26.36 -3.41 -4.02
CA GLY A 452 -27.28 -4.04 -4.96
C GLY A 452 -26.73 -4.08 -6.37
#